data_AF-A0A932S7Z6-F1
#
_entry.id   AF-A0A932S7Z6-F1
#
_cell.length_a   1.000
_cell.length_b   1.000
_cell.length_c   1.000
_cell.angle_alpha   90.00
_cell.angle_beta   90.00
_cell.angle_gamma   90.00
#
_symmetry.space_group_name_H-M   'P 1'
#
loop_
_entity.id
_entity.type
_entity.pdbx_description
1 polymer ?
#
loop_
_entity_poly.entity_id
_entity_poly.type
_entity_poly.pdbx_seq_one_letter_code
_entity_poly.pdbx_strand_id
1 'polypeptide(L)'
;MHTASIKSPVFQKWATAVLVSGIVAFLFSTNISLMGYSYKVGDIAGIDIMADYDIAIQGTDIKKGEIIVRAGDRITEDVVKKLKAAQDVSYGRGFAVSVIGIFLFSIILFYAAYTFSAKNIRKFASSPKDVLLMGVVLATILVFVRLSLFVAKSIGAAFPVIPSHTYLYLLPVAAGPMLIRLFLNSETALTFAAVISLISGIFLEGSLSLASYFFIGGIIAAKGVRHATQRATITKAGLMLGCINALVIASLIILSGGWSVKDDAFTILFGFLGGQITSVIVTGVAPIFEIVFGYTTNIRHLELARMDHPLLKELALHAAGTYHHSIIIGSM
;
A
#
# COMPACT_ATOMS: atom_id res chain seq x y z
N MET A 1 34.01 -21.59 -14.24
CA MET A 1 34.08 -21.16 -12.82
C MET A 1 32.68 -21.33 -12.23
N HIS A 2 32.46 -22.41 -11.49
CA HIS A 2 31.19 -22.77 -10.86
C HIS A 2 30.90 -21.82 -9.69
N THR A 3 29.91 -20.92 -9.81
CA THR A 3 29.34 -20.25 -8.65
C THR A 3 28.18 -21.08 -8.12
N ALA A 4 28.43 -21.72 -6.99
CA ALA A 4 27.45 -22.39 -6.16
C ALA A 4 26.32 -21.43 -5.72
N SER A 5 25.07 -21.84 -5.94
CA SER A 5 23.97 -21.63 -4.98
C SER A 5 22.69 -22.33 -5.45
N ILE A 6 22.64 -23.66 -5.31
CA ILE A 6 21.35 -24.36 -5.31
C ILE A 6 20.76 -24.19 -3.90
N LYS A 7 20.32 -22.97 -3.57
CA LYS A 7 19.44 -22.76 -2.42
C LYS A 7 18.07 -23.35 -2.76
N SER A 8 17.52 -24.20 -1.89
CA SER A 8 16.24 -24.86 -2.16
C SER A 8 15.13 -23.82 -2.46
N PRO A 9 14.16 -24.12 -3.34
CA PRO A 9 13.08 -23.19 -3.66
C PRO A 9 12.28 -22.76 -2.43
N VAL A 10 12.21 -23.63 -1.42
CA VAL A 10 11.58 -23.35 -0.13
C VAL A 10 12.40 -22.32 0.66
N PHE A 11 13.72 -22.47 0.71
CA PHE A 11 14.60 -21.49 1.37
C PHE A 11 14.46 -20.11 0.74
N GLN A 12 14.43 -20.01 -0.59
CA GLN A 12 14.28 -18.73 -1.29
C GLN A 12 12.97 -18.02 -0.91
N LYS A 13 11.85 -18.74 -0.84
CA LYS A 13 10.54 -18.18 -0.47
C LYS A 13 10.53 -17.64 0.96
N TRP A 14 11.08 -18.39 1.92
CA TRP A 14 11.16 -17.92 3.31
C TRP A 14 12.14 -16.77 3.48
N ALA A 15 13.28 -16.80 2.77
CA ALA A 15 14.21 -15.67 2.76
C ALA A 15 13.54 -14.39 2.23
N THR A 16 12.74 -14.48 1.16
CA THR A 16 11.98 -13.32 0.66
C THR A 16 10.93 -12.85 1.66
N ALA A 17 10.20 -13.75 2.31
CA ALA A 17 9.19 -13.38 3.31
C ALA A 17 9.82 -12.69 4.53
N VAL A 18 10.96 -13.20 5.02
CA VAL A 18 11.71 -12.59 6.11
C VAL A 18 12.24 -11.21 5.73
N LEU A 19 12.82 -11.07 4.54
CA LEU A 19 13.32 -9.79 4.04
C LEU A 19 12.19 -8.77 3.94
N VAL A 20 11.06 -9.15 3.33
CA VAL A 20 9.88 -8.28 3.19
C VAL A 20 9.34 -7.88 4.55
N SER A 21 9.14 -8.82 5.48
CA SER A 21 8.71 -8.50 6.85
C SER A 21 9.69 -7.56 7.55
N GLY A 22 11.00 -7.69 7.30
CA GLY A 22 12.02 -6.78 7.81
C GLY A 22 11.88 -5.37 7.26
N ILE A 23 11.66 -5.24 5.94
CA ILE A 23 11.39 -3.93 5.30
C ILE A 23 10.11 -3.31 5.85
N VAL A 24 9.04 -4.09 5.99
CA VAL A 24 7.77 -3.62 6.57
C VAL A 24 8.00 -3.14 8.00
N ALA A 25 8.66 -3.94 8.84
CA ALA A 25 8.97 -3.57 10.21
C ALA A 25 9.79 -2.28 10.27
N PHE A 26 10.81 -2.13 9.42
CA PHE A 26 11.63 -0.93 9.38
C PHE A 26 10.84 0.31 8.93
N LEU A 27 10.14 0.24 7.78
CA LEU A 27 9.38 1.35 7.21
C LEU A 27 8.29 1.88 8.15
N PHE A 28 7.67 1.00 8.94
CA PHE A 28 6.58 1.39 9.83
C PHE A 28 7.02 1.67 11.26
N SER A 29 8.09 1.03 11.72
CA SER A 29 8.60 1.30 13.06
C SER A 29 9.32 2.63 13.14
N THR A 30 9.85 3.16 12.04
CA THR A 30 10.33 4.53 12.04
C THR A 30 9.14 5.45 12.25
N ASN A 31 8.95 5.88 13.50
CA ASN A 31 8.49 7.22 13.83
C ASN A 31 9.46 8.21 13.18
N ILE A 32 9.36 8.33 11.85
CA ILE A 32 9.73 9.54 11.12
C ILE A 32 8.65 10.56 11.51
N SER A 33 8.56 10.92 12.80
CA SER A 33 8.39 12.33 13.11
C SER A 33 9.73 12.95 12.76
N LEU A 34 9.92 13.25 11.47
CA LEU A 34 10.99 14.14 11.03
C LEU A 34 10.65 15.54 11.50
N MET A 35 10.77 15.71 12.81
CA MET A 35 10.89 16.90 13.62
C MET A 35 10.64 16.40 15.04
N GLY A 36 11.70 15.86 15.67
CA GLY A 36 11.77 15.97 17.12
C GLY A 36 11.55 17.44 17.44
N TYR A 37 10.56 17.73 18.27
CA TYR A 37 10.23 19.08 18.69
C TYR A 37 11.45 19.72 19.35
N SER A 38 12.27 20.44 18.57
CA SER A 38 13.48 21.11 19.07
C SER A 38 13.10 22.49 19.57
N TYR A 39 12.12 22.53 20.48
CA TYR A 39 11.77 23.76 21.14
C TYR A 39 12.79 24.06 22.24
N LYS A 40 13.29 25.28 22.25
CA LYS A 40 14.10 25.85 23.31
C LYS A 40 13.21 26.54 24.33
N VAL A 41 13.73 26.70 25.54
CA VAL A 41 13.05 27.44 26.60
C VAL A 41 12.77 28.86 26.10
N GLY A 42 11.51 29.26 26.12
CA GLY A 42 11.06 30.57 25.65
C GLY A 42 10.47 30.61 24.24
N ASP A 43 10.53 29.51 23.48
CA ASP A 43 9.84 29.38 22.19
C ASP A 43 8.31 29.35 22.39
N ILE A 44 7.57 29.71 21.34
CA ILE A 44 6.10 29.63 21.30
C ILE A 44 5.73 28.39 20.47
N ALA A 45 4.88 27.53 21.02
CA ALA A 45 4.42 26.35 20.30
C ALA A 45 3.55 26.76 19.10
N GLY A 46 3.97 26.37 17.89
CA GLY A 46 3.23 26.67 16.66
C GLY A 46 2.04 25.74 16.40
N ILE A 47 1.99 24.59 17.09
CA ILE A 47 0.96 23.55 16.97
C ILE A 47 0.70 22.91 18.33
N ASP A 48 -0.50 22.34 18.50
CA ASP A 48 -0.82 21.50 19.65
C ASP A 48 0.06 20.24 19.62
N ILE A 49 0.76 19.98 20.72
CA ILE A 49 1.59 18.79 20.90
C ILE A 49 0.87 17.86 21.85
N MET A 50 0.50 16.67 21.37
CA MET A 50 -0.16 15.64 22.15
C MET A 50 0.84 14.53 22.56
N ALA A 51 0.54 13.84 23.66
CA ALA A 51 1.31 12.71 24.12
C ALA A 51 1.02 11.46 23.26
N ASP A 52 2.05 10.94 22.59
CA ASP A 52 1.94 9.72 21.78
C ASP A 52 1.91 8.43 22.63
N TYR A 53 2.30 8.52 23.91
CA TYR A 53 2.40 7.42 24.87
C TYR A 53 1.99 7.86 26.27
N ASP A 54 1.69 6.90 27.14
CA ASP A 54 1.52 7.15 28.57
C ASP A 54 2.90 7.48 29.18
N ILE A 55 3.01 8.66 29.79
CA ILE A 55 4.25 9.21 30.31
C ILE A 55 4.06 9.50 31.79
N ALA A 56 4.76 8.76 32.65
CA ALA A 56 4.83 9.05 34.08
C ALA A 56 6.10 9.85 34.37
N ILE A 57 5.96 11.14 34.68
CA ILE A 57 7.08 12.01 35.08
C ILE A 57 6.73 12.69 36.40
N GLN A 58 7.59 12.51 37.42
CA GLN A 58 7.56 13.20 38.72
C GLN A 58 6.15 13.52 39.26
N GLY A 59 5.31 12.48 39.43
CA GLY A 59 3.99 12.59 40.06
C GLY A 59 2.85 13.08 39.15
N THR A 60 3.09 13.25 37.84
CA THR A 60 2.02 13.48 36.86
C THR A 60 2.00 12.33 35.85
N ASP A 61 0.90 11.60 35.81
CA ASP A 61 0.62 10.60 34.77
C ASP A 61 -0.06 11.30 33.61
N ILE A 62 0.67 11.45 32.50
CA ILE A 62 0.14 11.98 31.24
C ILE A 62 -0.30 10.79 30.40
N LYS A 63 -1.59 10.70 30.07
CA LYS A 63 -2.10 9.62 29.22
C LYS A 63 -1.90 9.92 27.74
N LYS A 64 -1.80 8.87 26.94
CA LYS A 64 -1.80 8.96 25.48
C LYS A 64 -3.02 9.77 25.00
N GLY A 65 -2.76 10.78 24.18
CA GLY A 65 -3.77 11.70 23.64
C GLY A 65 -3.98 12.97 24.47
N GLU A 66 -3.31 13.13 25.62
CA GLU A 66 -3.34 14.38 26.37
C GLU A 66 -2.44 15.44 25.75
N ILE A 67 -2.91 16.70 25.79
CA ILE A 67 -2.16 17.83 25.24
C ILE A 67 -1.02 18.19 26.20
N ILE A 68 0.23 18.02 25.73
CA ILE A 68 1.45 18.41 26.44
C ILE A 68 1.64 19.93 26.35
N VAL A 69 1.37 20.52 25.18
CA VAL A 69 1.49 21.98 24.92
C VAL A 69 0.39 22.40 23.95
N ARG A 70 -0.32 23.50 24.24
CA ARG A 70 -1.26 24.11 23.29
C ARG A 70 -0.54 25.10 22.37
N ALA A 71 -1.03 25.22 21.15
CA ALA A 71 -0.56 26.23 20.20
C ALA A 71 -0.73 27.63 20.83
N GLY A 72 0.34 28.41 20.80
CA GLY A 72 0.39 29.74 21.41
C GLY A 72 0.94 29.78 22.85
N ASP A 73 1.10 28.63 23.52
CA ASP A 73 1.72 28.59 24.85
C ASP A 73 3.24 28.77 24.77
N ARG A 74 3.79 29.48 25.75
CA ARG A 74 5.24 29.66 25.89
C ARG A 74 5.86 28.43 26.54
N ILE A 75 6.95 27.96 25.96
CA ILE A 75 7.59 26.71 26.35
C ILE A 75 8.49 26.94 27.57
N THR A 76 8.02 26.44 28.72
CA THR A 76 8.73 26.47 30.02
C THR A 76 9.75 25.32 30.11
N GLU A 77 10.72 25.41 31.03
CA GLU A 77 11.69 24.33 31.27
C GLU A 77 11.04 22.98 31.58
N ASP A 78 9.91 22.98 32.30
CA ASP A 78 9.16 21.76 32.62
C ASP A 78 8.52 21.14 31.37
N VAL A 79 8.10 21.96 30.41
CA VAL A 79 7.58 21.50 29.13
C VAL A 79 8.70 20.86 28.29
N VAL A 80 9.88 21.47 28.27
CA VAL A 80 11.05 20.89 27.57
C VAL A 80 11.44 19.54 28.18
N LYS A 81 11.37 19.39 29.51
CA LYS A 81 11.61 18.09 30.18
C LYS A 81 10.54 17.06 29.81
N LYS A 82 9.26 17.44 29.79
CA LYS A 82 8.16 16.57 29.36
C LYS A 82 8.30 16.14 27.89
N LEU A 83 8.65 17.06 27.01
CA LEU A 83 8.88 16.79 25.58
C LEU A 83 10.10 15.87 25.37
N LYS A 84 11.21 16.10 26.09
CA LYS A 84 12.39 15.22 26.03
C LYS A 84 12.09 13.83 26.56
N ALA A 85 11.38 13.71 27.67
CA ALA A 85 10.99 12.41 28.20
C ALA A 85 9.99 11.67 27.30
N ALA A 86 9.04 12.39 26.67
CA ALA A 86 8.17 11.84 25.63
C ALA A 86 8.98 11.35 24.41
N GLN A 87 10.02 12.10 24.04
CA GLN A 87 10.91 11.78 22.94
C GLN A 87 11.81 10.58 23.28
N ASP A 88 12.37 10.49 24.48
CA ASP A 88 13.24 9.39 24.92
C ASP A 88 12.49 8.05 25.00
N VAL A 89 11.24 8.07 25.49
CA VAL A 89 10.34 6.89 25.48
C VAL A 89 10.06 6.45 24.04
N SER A 90 9.86 7.41 23.13
CA SER A 90 9.60 7.16 21.71
C SER A 90 10.83 6.62 20.95
N TYR A 91 12.04 7.09 21.26
CA TYR A 91 13.26 6.78 20.49
C TYR A 91 14.01 5.53 20.98
N GLY A 92 14.07 5.24 22.29
CA GLY A 92 14.99 4.23 22.83
C GLY A 92 14.42 2.81 23.02
N ARG A 93 13.22 2.70 23.59
CA ARG A 93 12.61 1.40 23.98
C ARG A 93 11.32 1.09 23.21
N GLY A 94 10.53 2.10 22.88
CA GLY A 94 9.31 1.95 22.06
C GLY A 94 9.61 1.56 20.62
N PHE A 95 10.67 2.12 20.02
CA PHE A 95 11.07 1.82 18.64
C PHE A 95 11.41 0.34 18.44
N ALA A 96 12.38 -0.21 19.18
CA ALA A 96 12.81 -1.60 19.00
C ALA A 96 11.66 -2.60 19.25
N VAL A 97 10.84 -2.36 20.27
CA VAL A 97 9.66 -3.21 20.58
C VAL A 97 8.62 -3.11 19.47
N SER A 98 8.41 -1.92 18.89
CA SER A 98 7.52 -1.72 17.73
C SER A 98 8.05 -2.43 16.47
N VAL A 99 9.34 -2.31 16.13
CA VAL A 99 9.96 -3.06 15.02
C VAL A 99 9.68 -4.54 15.19
N ILE A 100 9.99 -5.10 16.36
CA ILE A 100 9.87 -6.52 16.63
C ILE A 100 8.40 -6.97 16.54
N GLY A 101 7.47 -6.20 17.11
CA GLY A 101 6.04 -6.49 17.05
C GLY A 101 5.51 -6.51 15.62
N ILE A 102 5.86 -5.50 14.82
CA ILE A 102 5.44 -5.40 13.41
C ILE A 102 6.06 -6.51 12.57
N PHE A 103 7.34 -6.83 12.81
CA PHE A 103 8.04 -7.91 12.13
C PHE A 103 7.37 -9.26 12.41
N LEU A 104 7.12 -9.57 13.69
CA LEU A 104 6.47 -10.80 14.11
C LEU A 104 5.05 -10.91 13.55
N PHE A 105 4.27 -9.84 13.62
CA PHE A 105 2.93 -9.82 13.05
C PHE A 105 2.95 -10.08 11.54
N SER A 106 3.82 -9.39 10.82
CA SER A 106 3.93 -9.52 9.35
C SER A 106 4.38 -10.93 8.96
N ILE A 107 5.38 -11.52 9.64
CA ILE A 107 5.87 -12.86 9.30
C ILE A 107 4.82 -13.94 9.60
N ILE A 108 4.08 -13.81 10.71
CA ILE A 108 2.99 -14.75 11.05
C ILE A 108 1.88 -14.65 9.99
N LEU A 109 1.52 -13.44 9.60
CA LEU A 109 0.48 -13.20 8.61
C LEU A 109 0.88 -13.73 7.24
N PHE A 110 2.13 -13.54 6.80
CA PHE A 110 2.65 -14.16 5.58
C PHE A 110 2.70 -15.68 5.67
N TYR A 111 3.13 -16.23 6.82
CA TYR A 111 3.18 -17.67 7.05
C TYR A 111 1.78 -18.28 6.91
N ALA A 112 0.78 -17.70 7.59
CA ALA A 112 -0.60 -18.15 7.54
C ALA A 112 -1.19 -18.04 6.13
N ALA A 113 -1.04 -16.88 5.48
CA ALA A 113 -1.54 -16.67 4.12
C ALA A 113 -0.89 -17.63 3.11
N TYR A 114 0.43 -17.80 3.16
CA TYR A 114 1.15 -18.68 2.25
C TYR A 114 0.79 -20.15 2.47
N THR A 115 0.79 -20.63 3.71
CA THR A 115 0.51 -22.05 4.01
C THR A 115 -0.94 -22.41 3.70
N PHE A 116 -1.89 -21.54 4.01
CA PHE A 116 -3.30 -21.73 3.65
C PHE A 116 -3.46 -21.78 2.12
N SER A 117 -2.89 -20.80 1.41
CA SER A 117 -3.02 -20.72 -0.04
C SER A 117 -2.34 -21.88 -0.76
N ALA A 118 -1.13 -22.25 -0.33
CA ALA A 118 -0.38 -23.36 -0.91
C ALA A 118 -1.06 -24.73 -0.72
N LYS A 119 -1.81 -24.92 0.37
CA LYS A 119 -2.52 -26.18 0.64
C LYS A 119 -3.92 -26.23 0.02
N ASN A 120 -4.65 -25.11 0.01
CA ASN A 120 -6.06 -25.12 -0.37
C ASN A 120 -6.33 -24.66 -1.81
N ILE A 121 -5.40 -23.97 -2.46
CA ILE A 121 -5.63 -23.38 -3.77
C ILE A 121 -4.79 -24.11 -4.82
N ARG A 122 -5.43 -24.97 -5.62
CA ARG A 122 -4.77 -25.77 -6.68
C ARG A 122 -3.94 -24.93 -7.66
N LYS A 123 -4.35 -23.69 -7.95
CA LYS A 123 -3.65 -22.76 -8.86
C LYS A 123 -2.62 -21.85 -8.17
N PHE A 124 -2.40 -22.00 -6.87
CA PHE A 124 -1.39 -21.26 -6.11
C PHE A 124 -0.02 -21.95 -6.22
N ALA A 125 0.43 -22.19 -7.45
CA ALA A 125 1.76 -22.74 -7.72
C ALA A 125 2.79 -21.61 -7.73
N SER A 126 3.01 -20.96 -6.58
CA SER A 126 3.90 -19.81 -6.48
C SER A 126 5.35 -20.26 -6.70
N SER A 127 5.93 -19.93 -7.84
CA SER A 127 7.37 -19.98 -8.06
C SER A 127 8.07 -19.00 -7.09
N PRO A 128 9.37 -19.18 -6.78
CA PRO A 128 10.11 -18.19 -6.00
C PRO A 128 10.04 -16.77 -6.58
N LYS A 129 9.88 -16.65 -7.91
CA LYS A 129 9.69 -15.37 -8.60
C LYS A 129 8.35 -14.72 -8.27
N ASP A 130 7.26 -15.50 -8.17
CA ASP A 130 5.94 -14.96 -7.83
C ASP A 130 5.91 -14.43 -6.38
N VAL A 131 6.57 -15.12 -5.46
CA VAL A 131 6.69 -14.68 -4.06
C VAL A 131 7.55 -13.42 -3.96
N LEU A 132 8.65 -13.34 -4.73
CA LEU A 132 9.46 -12.14 -4.84
C LEU A 132 8.64 -10.95 -5.38
N LEU A 133 7.86 -11.15 -6.44
CA LEU A 133 6.96 -10.14 -7.01
C LEU A 133 5.97 -9.64 -5.95
N MET A 134 5.29 -10.54 -5.24
CA MET A 134 4.37 -10.19 -4.15
C MET A 134 5.07 -9.37 -3.07
N GLY A 135 6.27 -9.79 -2.66
CA GLY A 135 7.07 -9.07 -1.68
C GLY A 135 7.44 -7.65 -2.11
N VAL A 136 7.90 -7.49 -3.35
CA VAL A 136 8.29 -6.19 -3.91
C VAL A 136 7.09 -5.27 -4.11
N VAL A 137 5.96 -5.79 -4.62
CA VAL A 137 4.71 -5.02 -4.74
C VAL A 137 4.24 -4.55 -3.37
N LEU A 138 4.24 -5.44 -2.36
CA LEU A 138 3.84 -5.08 -1.01
C LEU A 138 4.73 -3.99 -0.42
N ALA A 139 6.06 -4.16 -0.49
CA ALA A 139 7.00 -3.15 -0.02
C ALA A 139 6.79 -1.81 -0.73
N THR A 140 6.61 -1.84 -2.07
CA THR A 140 6.39 -0.64 -2.88
C THR A 140 5.12 0.10 -2.46
N ILE A 141 3.98 -0.59 -2.35
CA ILE A 141 2.71 0.02 -1.94
C ILE A 141 2.81 0.59 -0.53
N LEU A 142 3.49 -0.10 0.38
CA LEU A 142 3.66 0.37 1.74
C LEU A 142 4.56 1.61 1.85
N VAL A 143 5.62 1.69 1.04
CA VAL A 143 6.41 2.92 0.88
C VAL A 143 5.52 4.06 0.37
N PHE A 144 4.70 3.80 -0.64
CA PHE A 144 3.74 4.78 -1.16
C PHE A 144 2.74 5.23 -0.10
N VAL A 145 2.17 4.31 0.69
CA VAL A 145 1.28 4.64 1.81
C VAL A 145 1.98 5.57 2.79
N ARG A 146 3.22 5.27 3.17
CA ARG A 146 4.00 6.12 4.09
C ARG A 146 4.29 7.50 3.51
N LEU A 147 4.67 7.59 2.24
CA LEU A 147 4.89 8.87 1.56
C LEU A 147 3.59 9.68 1.50
N SER A 148 2.47 9.04 1.15
CA SER A 148 1.17 9.69 1.08
C SER A 148 0.68 10.16 2.45
N LEU A 149 1.00 9.47 3.54
CA LEU A 149 0.72 9.96 4.90
C LEU A 149 1.52 11.21 5.25
N PHE A 150 2.80 11.26 4.86
CA PHE A 150 3.64 12.45 5.04
C PHE A 150 3.07 13.66 4.29
N VAL A 151 2.65 13.44 3.04
CA VAL A 151 1.99 14.46 2.21
C VAL A 151 0.64 14.87 2.81
N ALA A 152 -0.18 13.92 3.24
CA ALA A 152 -1.49 14.18 3.85
C ALA A 152 -1.37 15.04 5.12
N LYS A 153 -0.41 14.75 6.00
CA LYS A 153 -0.14 15.57 7.20
C LYS A 153 0.28 17.00 6.81
N SER A 154 1.13 17.14 5.81
CA SER A 154 1.62 18.43 5.33
C SER A 154 0.49 19.28 4.71
N ILE A 155 -0.39 18.65 3.92
CA ILE A 155 -1.54 19.32 3.30
C ILE A 155 -2.61 19.66 4.35
N GLY A 156 -2.89 18.76 5.31
CA GLY A 156 -3.84 18.99 6.38
C GLY A 156 -3.48 20.20 7.24
N ALA A 157 -2.17 20.46 7.45
CA ALA A 157 -1.70 21.66 8.11
C ALA A 157 -1.93 22.95 7.30
N ALA A 158 -1.93 22.86 5.96
CA ALA A 158 -2.15 24.00 5.07
C ALA A 158 -3.65 24.30 4.81
N PHE A 159 -4.51 23.28 4.88
CA PHE A 159 -5.95 23.37 4.61
C PHE A 159 -6.78 22.78 5.77
N PRO A 160 -6.95 23.52 6.88
CA PRO A 160 -7.66 23.02 8.07
C PRO A 160 -9.17 22.82 7.87
N VAL A 161 -9.70 23.15 6.69
CA VAL A 161 -11.12 22.98 6.33
C VAL A 161 -11.47 21.50 6.11
N ILE A 162 -10.51 20.66 5.71
CA ILE A 162 -10.75 19.24 5.42
C ILE A 162 -10.19 18.40 6.58
N PRO A 163 -10.99 17.50 7.18
CA PRO A 163 -10.51 16.62 8.23
C PRO A 163 -9.32 15.74 7.78
N SER A 164 -8.30 15.61 8.63
CA SER A 164 -7.06 14.88 8.33
C SER A 164 -7.29 13.42 7.94
N HIS A 165 -8.35 12.79 8.48
CA HIS A 165 -8.71 11.39 8.20
C HIS A 165 -9.25 11.18 6.78
N THR A 166 -9.82 12.21 6.15
CA THR A 166 -10.37 12.14 4.78
C THR A 166 -9.28 11.80 3.75
N TYR A 167 -8.05 12.28 3.97
CA TYR A 167 -6.91 12.02 3.09
C TYR A 167 -6.50 10.52 3.07
N LEU A 168 -6.86 9.74 4.09
CA LEU A 168 -6.54 8.32 4.15
C LEU A 168 -7.29 7.50 3.09
N TYR A 169 -8.46 7.97 2.66
CA TYR A 169 -9.24 7.33 1.59
C TYR A 169 -8.67 7.59 0.19
N LEU A 170 -7.66 8.47 0.06
CA LEU A 170 -6.95 8.71 -1.19
C LEU A 170 -5.83 7.69 -1.44
N LEU A 171 -5.49 6.89 -0.42
CA LEU A 171 -4.33 5.99 -0.46
C LEU A 171 -4.52 4.86 -1.50
N PRO A 172 -3.55 4.67 -2.43
CA PRO A 172 -3.68 3.72 -3.53
C PRO A 172 -3.34 2.27 -3.12
N VAL A 173 -3.82 1.80 -1.95
CA VAL A 173 -3.54 0.44 -1.45
C VAL A 173 -4.07 -0.63 -2.41
N ALA A 174 -5.20 -0.36 -3.06
CA ALA A 174 -5.81 -1.24 -4.06
C ALA A 174 -4.95 -1.45 -5.32
N ALA A 175 -3.92 -0.62 -5.56
CA ALA A 175 -2.95 -0.82 -6.64
C ALA A 175 -2.21 -2.14 -6.49
N GLY A 176 -1.93 -2.59 -5.25
CA GLY A 176 -1.22 -3.84 -5.00
C GLY A 176 -1.97 -5.07 -5.55
N PRO A 177 -3.20 -5.36 -5.08
CA PRO A 177 -4.02 -6.46 -5.61
C PRO A 177 -4.27 -6.36 -7.12
N MET A 178 -4.40 -5.14 -7.65
CA MET A 178 -4.56 -4.89 -9.07
C MET A 178 -3.31 -5.31 -9.87
N LEU A 179 -2.12 -4.92 -9.42
CA LEU A 179 -0.84 -5.35 -10.01
C LEU A 179 -0.66 -6.87 -9.92
N ILE A 180 -0.91 -7.46 -8.75
CA ILE A 180 -0.83 -8.91 -8.57
C ILE A 180 -1.77 -9.63 -9.53
N ARG A 181 -2.99 -9.11 -9.76
CA ARG A 181 -3.90 -9.74 -10.72
C ARG A 181 -3.47 -9.61 -12.17
N LEU A 182 -2.76 -8.54 -12.54
CA LEU A 182 -2.23 -8.38 -13.90
C LEU A 182 -1.17 -9.44 -14.23
N PHE A 183 -0.35 -9.82 -13.26
CA PHE A 183 0.77 -10.76 -13.45
C PHE A 183 0.47 -12.19 -13.03
N LEU A 184 -0.39 -12.38 -12.03
CA LEU A 184 -0.69 -13.64 -11.38
C LEU A 184 -2.20 -13.94 -11.38
N ASN A 185 -2.57 -15.07 -10.77
CA ASN A 185 -3.93 -15.59 -10.74
C ASN A 185 -4.87 -14.80 -9.79
N SER A 186 -6.18 -14.89 -10.01
CA SER A 186 -7.20 -14.26 -9.16
C SER A 186 -7.09 -14.65 -7.69
N GLU A 187 -6.76 -15.89 -7.43
CA GLU A 187 -6.66 -16.47 -6.11
C GLU A 187 -5.45 -15.89 -5.36
N THR A 188 -4.32 -15.70 -6.05
CA THR A 188 -3.14 -15.02 -5.48
C THR A 188 -3.44 -13.55 -5.18
N ALA A 189 -4.15 -12.84 -6.08
CA ALA A 189 -4.53 -11.45 -5.87
C ALA A 189 -5.48 -11.28 -4.67
N LEU A 190 -6.42 -12.21 -4.47
CA LEU A 190 -7.31 -12.20 -3.31
C LEU A 190 -6.55 -12.40 -2.00
N THR A 191 -5.62 -13.36 -1.96
CA THR A 191 -4.81 -13.61 -0.75
C THR A 191 -3.92 -12.41 -0.44
N PHE A 192 -3.38 -11.76 -1.48
CA PHE A 192 -2.60 -10.54 -1.35
C PHE A 192 -3.45 -9.37 -0.84
N ALA A 193 -4.68 -9.22 -1.35
CA ALA A 193 -5.63 -8.20 -0.90
C ALA A 193 -5.93 -8.32 0.59
N ALA A 194 -6.18 -9.53 1.09
CA ALA A 194 -6.39 -9.78 2.52
C ALA A 194 -5.18 -9.38 3.36
N VAL A 195 -3.98 -9.75 2.90
CA VAL A 195 -2.72 -9.47 3.60
C VAL A 195 -2.47 -7.97 3.67
N ILE A 196 -2.49 -7.27 2.54
CA ILE A 196 -2.17 -5.86 2.48
C ILE A 196 -3.23 -4.98 3.16
N SER A 197 -4.51 -5.38 3.14
CA SER A 197 -5.58 -4.63 3.81
C SER A 197 -5.48 -4.71 5.32
N LEU A 198 -5.17 -5.89 5.87
CA LEU A 198 -4.96 -6.08 7.31
C LEU A 198 -3.73 -5.31 7.80
N ILE A 199 -2.61 -5.45 7.07
CA ILE A 199 -1.37 -4.72 7.34
C ILE A 199 -1.64 -3.21 7.32
N SER A 200 -2.28 -2.71 6.24
CA SER A 200 -2.56 -1.27 6.12
C SER A 200 -3.53 -0.77 7.18
N GLY A 201 -4.59 -1.52 7.52
CA GLY A 201 -5.55 -1.12 8.55
C GLY A 201 -4.96 -1.07 9.95
N ILE A 202 -4.10 -2.02 10.30
CA ILE A 202 -3.38 -2.02 11.59
C ILE A 202 -2.42 -0.82 11.66
N PHE A 203 -1.76 -0.50 10.55
CA PHE A 203 -0.84 0.64 10.50
C PHE A 203 -1.53 2.01 10.45
N LEU A 204 -2.74 2.07 9.91
CA LEU A 204 -3.55 3.28 9.81
C LEU A 204 -4.52 3.35 11.00
N GLU A 205 -3.96 3.63 12.18
CA GLU A 205 -4.68 3.83 13.45
C GLU A 205 -5.44 2.60 13.97
N GLY A 206 -5.24 1.41 13.40
CA GLY A 206 -5.95 0.20 13.82
C GLY A 206 -7.43 0.19 13.42
N SER A 207 -7.82 1.00 12.43
CA SER A 207 -9.21 1.14 12.01
C SER A 207 -9.69 -0.05 11.18
N LEU A 208 -10.67 -0.79 11.71
CA LEU A 208 -11.38 -1.84 10.98
C LEU A 208 -12.10 -1.28 9.74
N SER A 209 -12.59 -0.04 9.81
CA SER A 209 -13.23 0.66 8.70
C SER A 209 -12.27 0.86 7.53
N LEU A 210 -11.02 1.24 7.79
CA LEU A 210 -9.99 1.36 6.74
C LEU A 210 -9.56 -0.01 6.21
N ALA A 211 -9.40 -1.01 7.09
CA ALA A 211 -9.08 -2.38 6.67
C ALA A 211 -10.14 -2.95 5.71
N SER A 212 -11.42 -2.79 6.04
CA SER A 212 -12.53 -3.24 5.20
C SER A 212 -12.61 -2.46 3.88
N TYR A 213 -12.39 -1.14 3.91
CA TYR A 213 -12.30 -0.30 2.72
C TYR A 213 -11.21 -0.80 1.75
N PHE A 214 -9.98 -1.01 2.22
CA PHE A 214 -8.89 -1.49 1.38
C PHE A 214 -9.10 -2.93 0.89
N PHE A 215 -9.73 -3.78 1.70
CA PHE A 215 -10.04 -5.15 1.33
C PHE A 215 -11.05 -5.21 0.18
N ILE A 216 -12.19 -4.52 0.33
CA ILE A 216 -13.24 -4.45 -0.70
C ILE A 216 -12.67 -3.79 -1.96
N GLY A 217 -12.00 -2.65 -1.82
CA GLY A 217 -11.35 -1.95 -2.92
C GLY A 217 -10.33 -2.85 -3.65
N GLY A 218 -9.52 -3.60 -2.90
CA GLY A 218 -8.56 -4.56 -3.46
C GLY A 218 -9.20 -5.67 -4.30
N ILE A 219 -10.31 -6.24 -3.83
CA ILE A 219 -11.06 -7.28 -4.58
C ILE A 219 -11.63 -6.70 -5.88
N ILE A 220 -12.24 -5.51 -5.80
CA ILE A 220 -12.86 -4.84 -6.96
C ILE A 220 -11.81 -4.42 -7.98
N ALA A 221 -10.68 -3.87 -7.52
CA ALA A 221 -9.56 -3.50 -8.38
C ALA A 221 -8.98 -4.72 -9.11
N ALA A 222 -8.75 -5.82 -8.38
CA ALA A 222 -8.32 -7.08 -8.98
C ALA A 222 -9.35 -7.60 -10.00
N LYS A 223 -10.64 -7.63 -9.65
CA LYS A 223 -11.70 -8.06 -10.58
C LYS A 223 -11.71 -7.22 -11.85
N GLY A 224 -11.54 -5.90 -11.75
CA GLY A 224 -11.58 -4.97 -12.87
C GLY A 224 -10.51 -5.21 -13.94
N VAL A 225 -9.36 -5.78 -13.57
CA VAL A 225 -8.26 -6.05 -14.51
C VAL A 225 -8.19 -7.49 -15.02
N ARG A 226 -9.18 -8.33 -14.69
CA ARG A 226 -9.21 -9.76 -15.07
C ARG A 226 -8.94 -10.00 -16.56
N HIS A 227 -9.46 -9.13 -17.42
CA HIS A 227 -9.32 -9.19 -18.88
C HIS A 227 -8.64 -7.94 -19.43
N ALA A 228 -7.64 -7.42 -18.73
CA ALA A 228 -6.87 -6.27 -19.20
C ALA A 228 -6.08 -6.62 -20.47
N THR A 229 -6.64 -6.24 -21.61
CA THR A 229 -6.04 -6.37 -22.95
C THR A 229 -5.52 -5.03 -23.48
N GLN A 230 -6.02 -3.93 -22.93
CA GLN A 230 -5.63 -2.57 -23.28
C GLN A 230 -5.42 -1.75 -22.01
N ARG A 231 -4.59 -0.71 -22.10
CA ARG A 231 -4.37 0.26 -20.99
C ARG A 231 -5.67 0.93 -20.56
N ALA A 232 -6.59 1.16 -21.50
CA ALA A 232 -7.93 1.69 -21.20
C ALA A 232 -8.75 0.81 -20.24
N THR A 233 -8.51 -0.50 -20.20
CA THR A 233 -9.17 -1.41 -19.25
C THR A 233 -8.74 -1.12 -17.81
N ILE A 234 -7.48 -0.72 -17.60
CA ILE A 234 -6.95 -0.34 -16.28
C ILE A 234 -7.64 0.96 -15.81
N THR A 235 -7.78 1.95 -16.69
CA THR A 235 -8.49 3.21 -16.37
C THR A 235 -9.97 2.96 -16.05
N LYS A 236 -10.65 2.09 -16.82
CA LYS A 236 -12.05 1.70 -16.53
C LYS A 236 -12.18 0.98 -15.18
N ALA A 237 -11.22 0.12 -14.85
CA ALA A 237 -11.17 -0.53 -13.55
C ALA A 237 -10.96 0.48 -12.41
N GLY A 238 -10.19 1.55 -12.64
CA GLY A 238 -10.07 2.71 -11.75
C GLY A 238 -11.39 3.42 -11.48
N LEU A 239 -12.15 3.68 -12.54
CA LEU A 239 -13.46 4.34 -12.42
C LEU A 239 -14.44 3.46 -11.63
N MET A 240 -14.48 2.15 -11.92
CA MET A 240 -15.30 1.19 -11.17
C MET A 240 -14.87 1.13 -9.70
N LEU A 241 -13.57 1.09 -9.43
CA LEU A 241 -13.01 1.13 -8.08
C LEU A 241 -13.44 2.40 -7.34
N GLY A 242 -13.35 3.57 -7.98
CA GLY A 242 -13.77 4.85 -7.40
C GLY A 242 -15.25 4.84 -7.01
N CYS A 243 -16.13 4.34 -7.87
CA CYS A 243 -17.56 4.22 -7.56
C CYS A 243 -17.82 3.28 -6.37
N ILE A 244 -17.17 2.12 -6.32
CA ILE A 244 -17.36 1.20 -5.19
C ILE A 244 -16.77 1.78 -3.90
N ASN A 245 -15.61 2.44 -3.97
CA ASN A 245 -15.01 3.09 -2.81
C ASN A 245 -15.94 4.16 -2.22
N ALA A 246 -16.57 4.98 -3.07
CA ALA A 246 -17.56 5.95 -2.64
C ALA A 246 -18.76 5.29 -1.93
N LEU A 247 -19.28 4.18 -2.48
CA LEU A 247 -20.38 3.42 -1.86
C LEU A 247 -19.97 2.78 -0.53
N VAL A 248 -18.76 2.21 -0.44
CA VAL A 248 -18.24 1.62 0.80
C VAL A 248 -18.09 2.69 1.88
N ILE A 249 -17.53 3.86 1.54
CA ILE A 249 -17.42 4.99 2.47
C ILE A 249 -18.80 5.44 2.95
N ALA A 250 -19.75 5.63 2.04
CA ALA A 250 -21.13 5.99 2.41
C ALA A 250 -21.74 4.94 3.36
N SER A 251 -21.51 3.64 3.12
CA SER A 251 -22.00 2.58 4.01
C SER A 251 -21.36 2.60 5.39
N LEU A 252 -20.05 2.90 5.48
CA LEU A 252 -19.32 2.98 6.75
C LEU A 252 -19.76 4.20 7.57
N ILE A 253 -20.03 5.32 6.91
CA ILE A 253 -20.56 6.54 7.53
C ILE A 253 -21.93 6.26 8.14
N ILE A 254 -22.85 5.67 7.37
CA ILE A 254 -24.19 5.29 7.88
C ILE A 254 -24.08 4.32 9.06
N LEU A 255 -23.20 3.32 8.98
CA LEU A 255 -22.99 2.35 10.06
C LEU A 255 -22.46 3.00 11.34
N SER A 256 -21.69 4.08 11.22
CA SER A 256 -21.17 4.84 12.36
C SER A 256 -22.21 5.74 13.03
N GLY A 257 -23.44 5.83 12.48
CA GLY A 257 -24.54 6.61 13.05
C GLY A 257 -24.47 8.11 12.80
N GLY A 258 -23.41 8.60 12.12
CA GLY A 258 -23.30 9.98 11.65
C GLY A 258 -23.70 10.09 10.19
N TRP A 259 -24.64 10.97 9.85
CA TRP A 259 -24.91 11.34 8.46
C TRP A 259 -24.97 12.86 8.35
N SER A 260 -23.93 13.47 7.77
CA SER A 260 -23.88 14.90 7.46
C SER A 260 -23.48 15.09 6.01
N VAL A 261 -24.45 15.47 5.15
CA VAL A 261 -24.21 15.65 3.71
C VAL A 261 -23.07 16.64 3.43
N LYS A 262 -22.87 17.65 4.28
CA LYS A 262 -21.85 18.68 4.06
C LYS A 262 -20.45 18.22 4.46
N ASP A 263 -20.32 17.47 5.55
CA ASP A 263 -19.01 17.06 6.07
C ASP A 263 -18.52 15.79 5.36
N ASP A 264 -19.44 14.91 4.98
CA ASP A 264 -19.12 13.60 4.40
C ASP A 264 -18.91 13.63 2.87
N ALA A 265 -19.41 14.66 2.18
CA ALA A 265 -19.29 14.78 0.73
C ALA A 265 -17.83 14.78 0.26
N PHE A 266 -16.94 15.45 0.99
CA PHE A 266 -15.51 15.43 0.68
C PHE A 266 -14.90 14.04 0.87
N THR A 267 -15.28 13.31 1.92
CA THR A 267 -14.77 11.96 2.18
C THR A 267 -15.17 10.98 1.07
N ILE A 268 -16.42 11.05 0.61
CA ILE A 268 -16.91 10.24 -0.51
C ILE A 268 -16.18 10.60 -1.81
N LEU A 269 -16.00 11.90 -2.08
CA LEU A 269 -15.28 12.39 -3.26
C LEU A 269 -13.81 11.90 -3.26
N PHE A 270 -13.14 11.96 -2.10
CA PHE A 270 -11.76 11.51 -1.96
C PHE A 270 -11.64 10.00 -2.18
N GLY A 271 -12.60 9.20 -1.70
CA GLY A 271 -12.63 7.77 -2.01
C GLY A 271 -12.81 7.46 -3.49
N PHE A 272 -13.63 8.26 -4.18
CA PHE A 272 -13.78 8.17 -5.64
C PHE A 272 -12.48 8.51 -6.37
N LEU A 273 -11.85 9.63 -6.01
CA LEU A 273 -10.58 10.06 -6.58
C LEU A 273 -9.44 9.08 -6.26
N GLY A 274 -9.46 8.43 -5.10
CA GLY A 274 -8.50 7.39 -4.72
C GLY A 274 -8.50 6.21 -5.70
N GLY A 275 -9.67 5.83 -6.23
CA GLY A 275 -9.78 4.83 -7.29
C GLY A 275 -9.12 5.25 -8.60
N GLN A 276 -9.24 6.53 -8.96
CA GLN A 276 -8.62 7.07 -10.17
C GLN A 276 -7.11 7.18 -10.05
N ILE A 277 -6.62 7.72 -8.92
CA ILE A 277 -5.20 7.78 -8.60
C ILE A 277 -4.58 6.37 -8.64
N THR A 278 -5.28 5.38 -8.07
CA THR A 278 -4.87 3.97 -8.14
C THR A 278 -4.66 3.52 -9.58
N SER A 279 -5.60 3.80 -10.49
CA SER A 279 -5.46 3.36 -11.89
C SER A 279 -4.33 4.05 -12.66
N VAL A 280 -4.08 5.33 -12.37
CA VAL A 280 -2.96 6.09 -12.96
C VAL A 280 -1.64 5.49 -12.51
N ILE A 281 -1.50 5.24 -11.20
CA ILE A 281 -0.30 4.62 -10.61
C ILE A 281 -0.07 3.24 -11.24
N VAL A 282 -1.10 2.38 -11.29
CA VAL A 282 -0.97 1.03 -11.87
C VAL A 282 -0.59 1.10 -13.35
N THR A 283 -1.17 2.01 -14.12
CA THR A 283 -0.86 2.17 -15.55
C THR A 283 0.60 2.57 -15.77
N GLY A 284 1.16 3.43 -14.91
CA GLY A 284 2.56 3.86 -14.99
C GLY A 284 3.55 2.81 -14.45
N VAL A 285 3.18 2.09 -13.40
CA VAL A 285 4.06 1.13 -12.71
C VAL A 285 4.07 -0.25 -13.38
N ALA A 286 2.95 -0.69 -13.97
CA ALA A 286 2.85 -2.02 -14.57
C ALA A 286 3.96 -2.31 -15.63
N PRO A 287 4.30 -1.41 -16.57
CA PRO A 287 5.37 -1.66 -17.54
C PRO A 287 6.75 -1.87 -16.89
N ILE A 288 7.02 -1.20 -15.76
CA ILE A 288 8.28 -1.37 -15.03
C ILE A 288 8.37 -2.79 -14.47
N PHE A 289 7.27 -3.29 -13.88
CA PHE A 289 7.21 -4.66 -13.38
C PHE A 289 7.29 -5.70 -14.50
N GLU A 290 6.71 -5.44 -15.68
CA GLU A 290 6.86 -6.31 -16.86
C GLU A 290 8.32 -6.44 -17.29
N ILE A 291 9.07 -5.34 -17.30
CA ILE A 291 10.48 -5.33 -17.71
C ILE A 291 11.36 -6.00 -16.66
N VAL A 292 11.20 -5.64 -15.38
CA VAL A 292 12.06 -6.11 -14.28
C VAL A 292 11.89 -7.61 -14.01
N PHE A 293 10.65 -8.11 -14.03
CA PHE A 293 10.37 -9.51 -13.70
C PHE A 293 10.23 -10.40 -14.94
N GLY A 294 10.17 -9.80 -16.14
CA GLY A 294 9.99 -10.53 -17.39
C GLY A 294 8.62 -11.20 -17.53
N TYR A 295 7.62 -10.80 -16.73
CA TYR A 295 6.25 -11.26 -16.95
C TYR A 295 5.70 -10.61 -18.21
N THR A 296 5.11 -11.43 -19.08
CA THR A 296 4.33 -10.96 -20.22
C THR A 296 2.87 -10.83 -19.78
N THR A 297 2.34 -9.62 -19.78
CA THR A 297 0.90 -9.42 -19.59
C THR A 297 0.15 -9.66 -20.89
N ASN A 298 -1.16 -9.88 -20.81
CA ASN A 298 -2.03 -9.96 -21.99
C ASN A 298 -1.94 -8.70 -22.86
N ILE A 299 -1.67 -7.52 -22.26
CA ILE A 299 -1.46 -6.26 -22.98
C ILE A 299 -0.21 -6.40 -23.86
N ARG A 300 0.91 -6.86 -23.31
CA ARG A 300 2.16 -7.05 -24.08
C ARG A 300 2.02 -8.11 -25.17
N HIS A 301 1.30 -9.21 -24.91
CA HIS A 301 1.02 -10.21 -25.94
C HIS A 301 0.22 -9.63 -27.11
N LEU A 302 -0.78 -8.80 -26.81
CA LEU A 302 -1.57 -8.12 -27.85
C LEU A 302 -0.78 -7.01 -28.54
N GLU A 303 0.10 -6.29 -27.85
CA GLU A 303 1.01 -5.30 -28.45
C GLU A 303 1.98 -5.97 -29.45
N LEU A 304 2.50 -7.15 -29.13
CA LEU A 304 3.34 -7.95 -30.03
C LEU A 304 2.55 -8.56 -31.20
N ALA A 305 1.25 -8.82 -31.02
CA ALA A 305 0.38 -9.36 -32.06
C ALA A 305 -0.15 -8.30 -33.04
N ARG A 306 0.16 -7.00 -32.83
CA ARG A 306 -0.30 -5.96 -33.76
C ARG A 306 0.48 -6.02 -35.07
N MET A 307 -0.23 -5.99 -36.20
CA MET A 307 0.38 -6.06 -37.53
C MET A 307 1.28 -4.85 -37.89
N ASP A 308 1.21 -3.76 -37.12
CA ASP A 308 2.09 -2.60 -37.29
C ASP A 308 3.46 -2.76 -36.59
N HIS A 309 3.68 -3.84 -35.85
CA HIS A 309 4.93 -4.11 -35.16
C HIS A 309 6.10 -4.27 -36.16
N PRO A 310 7.27 -3.64 -35.91
CA PRO A 310 8.41 -3.65 -36.85
C PRO A 310 8.88 -5.07 -37.20
N LEU A 311 8.90 -5.98 -36.22
CA LEU A 311 9.23 -7.40 -36.46
C LEU A 311 8.23 -8.12 -37.39
N LEU A 312 6.93 -7.80 -37.31
CA LEU A 312 5.93 -8.40 -38.19
C LEU A 312 6.01 -7.82 -39.61
N LYS A 313 6.36 -6.53 -39.74
CA LYS A 313 6.68 -5.91 -41.03
C LYS A 313 7.92 -6.52 -41.66
N GLU A 314 8.96 -6.77 -40.87
CA GLU A 314 10.19 -7.42 -41.35
C GLU A 314 9.93 -8.87 -41.77
N LEU A 315 9.12 -9.61 -41.01
CA LEU A 315 8.66 -10.96 -41.40
C LEU A 315 7.87 -10.92 -42.72
N ALA A 316 6.97 -9.95 -42.89
CA ALA A 316 6.21 -9.77 -44.12
C ALA A 316 7.09 -9.41 -45.32
N LEU A 317 8.18 -8.66 -45.09
CA LEU A 317 9.13 -8.24 -46.13
C LEU A 317 10.14 -9.34 -46.51
N HIS A 318 10.63 -10.12 -45.56
CA HIS A 318 11.69 -11.10 -45.79
C HIS A 318 11.18 -12.55 -45.93
N ALA A 319 10.00 -12.86 -45.42
CA ALA A 319 9.43 -14.22 -45.43
C ALA A 319 7.89 -14.21 -45.55
N ALA A 320 7.37 -13.62 -46.63
CA ALA A 320 5.93 -13.42 -46.86
C ALA A 320 5.08 -14.70 -46.75
N GLY A 321 5.60 -15.87 -47.17
CA GLY A 321 4.90 -17.15 -47.06
C GLY A 321 4.70 -17.60 -45.62
N THR A 322 5.74 -17.48 -44.78
CA THR A 322 5.66 -17.76 -43.34
C THR A 322 4.73 -16.78 -42.63
N TYR A 323 4.79 -15.49 -42.99
CA TYR A 323 3.86 -14.48 -42.49
C TYR A 323 2.40 -14.84 -42.78
N HIS A 324 2.09 -15.24 -44.03
CA HIS A 324 0.73 -15.60 -44.42
C HIS A 324 0.24 -16.85 -43.68
N HIS A 325 1.08 -17.88 -43.54
CA HIS A 325 0.74 -19.10 -42.80
C HIS A 325 0.52 -18.83 -41.30
N SER A 326 1.35 -18.00 -40.68
CA SER A 326 1.22 -17.62 -39.26
C SER A 326 -0.03 -16.78 -38.99
N ILE A 327 -0.42 -15.86 -39.88
CA ILE A 327 -1.66 -15.10 -39.73
C ILE A 327 -2.89 -15.98 -39.93
N ILE A 328 -2.92 -16.83 -40.95
CA ILE A 328 -4.07 -17.72 -41.20
C ILE A 328 -4.29 -18.63 -39.99
N ILE A 329 -3.25 -19.32 -39.51
CA ILE A 329 -3.36 -20.19 -38.33
C ILE A 329 -3.69 -19.41 -37.06
N GLY A 330 -3.13 -18.20 -36.88
CA GLY A 330 -3.42 -17.37 -35.71
C GLY A 330 -4.82 -16.72 -35.70
N SER A 331 -5.49 -16.69 -36.85
CA SER A 331 -6.85 -16.14 -37.01
C SER A 331 -7.97 -17.20 -36.94
N MET A 332 -7.61 -18.48 -36.99
CA MET A 332 -8.51 -19.63 -36.82
C MET A 332 -8.62 -20.02 -35.34
#